data_AF-A0AA36JSA1-F1
#
_entry.id   AF-A0AA36JSA1-F1
#
_cell.length_a   1.000
_cell.length_b   1.000
_cell.length_c   1.000
_cell.angle_alpha   90.00
_cell.angle_beta   90.00
_cell.angle_gamma   90.00
#
_symmetry.space_group_name_H-M   'P 1'
#
loop_
_entity.id
_entity.type
_entity.pdbx_description
1 polymer ?
#
loop_
_entity_poly.entity_id
_entity_poly.type
_entity_poly.pdbx_seq_one_letter_code
_entity_poly.pdbx_strand_id
1 'polypeptide(L)'
;MHTDDVPQNYLDELGKTWSLRRVDYIDGVPGLYSSKGTRFDGVFTKLCAWQLVEYDKVLLMDIDTFPLQSLHELFDLDPPAAFIRGNSDLAHGEEVDGRSFFLAEWDERSWGQAGGINAGVILLRPDELVYQQMLSEVTSEGHPSHIAGNGPEQDYLTRFFAANLKHPWRHVDVSYNFQLHHVPFAMEKLLAFRSRSGEDGVSDSWLPRRLAITAEDIKLVHFSGELKYWHLLLNADLDTENASFAEKMMSEFASYGVWVSGTEDATPFGVERSEGRLRLTATKADVTDLVERSFQHVRRIATSSITGWRCCAERLLTRQPGLLHAVKHPTVPAGCFAIGAPVAVQWPWEGGNELQAQVVGVHEDGSYTVHYRDYDRDWLSCTERQVPKVRVSA
;
A
#
# COMPACT_ATOMS: atom_id res chain seq x y z
N MET A 1 -0.47 9.05 -14.21
CA MET A 1 0.84 8.73 -14.80
C MET A 1 0.85 7.26 -15.15
N HIS A 2 1.54 6.86 -16.21
CA HIS A 2 1.68 5.45 -16.60
C HIS A 2 3.06 5.21 -17.22
N THR A 3 3.49 3.96 -17.19
CA THR A 3 4.70 3.47 -17.85
C THR A 3 4.36 2.88 -19.22
N ASP A 4 5.36 2.41 -19.95
CA ASP A 4 5.24 1.91 -21.31
C ASP A 4 4.79 0.44 -21.43
N ASP A 5 4.77 -0.28 -20.30
CA ASP A 5 4.25 -1.64 -20.17
C ASP A 5 2.72 -1.72 -19.98
N VAL A 6 2.04 -0.57 -19.90
CA VAL A 6 0.58 -0.51 -19.81
C VAL A 6 -0.02 -0.73 -21.21
N PRO A 7 -0.86 -1.76 -21.43
CA PRO A 7 -1.44 -2.05 -22.74
C PRO A 7 -2.19 -0.87 -23.36
N GLN A 8 -2.04 -0.67 -24.67
CA GLN A 8 -2.65 0.44 -25.38
C GLN A 8 -4.18 0.49 -25.19
N ASN A 9 -4.86 -0.66 -25.25
CA ASN A 9 -6.31 -0.69 -25.04
C ASN A 9 -6.71 -0.30 -23.61
N TYR A 10 -5.83 -0.45 -22.61
CA TYR A 10 -6.09 0.10 -21.26
C TYR A 10 -5.91 1.61 -21.24
N LEU A 11 -4.88 2.13 -21.92
CA LEU A 11 -4.66 3.57 -22.07
C LEU A 11 -5.84 4.23 -22.81
N ASP A 12 -6.37 3.59 -23.84
CA ASP A 12 -7.54 4.08 -24.58
C ASP A 12 -8.77 4.20 -23.67
N GLU A 13 -8.99 3.23 -22.77
CA GLU A 13 -10.09 3.28 -21.80
C GLU A 13 -9.84 4.30 -20.68
N LEU A 14 -8.63 4.36 -20.12
CA LEU A 14 -8.25 5.32 -19.09
C LEU A 14 -8.33 6.77 -19.62
N GLY A 15 -7.92 6.99 -20.86
CA GLY A 15 -7.92 8.29 -21.54
C GLY A 15 -9.31 8.90 -21.75
N LYS A 16 -10.38 8.09 -21.65
CA LYS A 16 -11.77 8.59 -21.67
C LYS A 16 -12.13 9.38 -20.41
N THR A 17 -11.40 9.16 -19.32
CA THR A 17 -11.70 9.75 -18.00
C THR A 17 -10.56 10.63 -17.49
N TRP A 18 -9.31 10.25 -17.77
CA TRP A 18 -8.12 10.85 -17.19
C TRP A 18 -7.23 11.47 -18.27
N SER A 19 -6.56 12.57 -17.92
CA SER A 19 -5.41 13.05 -18.69
C SER A 19 -4.21 12.17 -18.39
N LEU A 20 -3.77 11.41 -19.40
CA LEU A 20 -2.68 10.46 -19.28
C LEU A 20 -1.33 11.15 -19.48
N ARG A 21 -0.35 10.74 -18.67
CA ARG A 21 1.04 11.16 -18.78
C ARG A 21 1.92 9.94 -18.70
N ARG A 22 2.64 9.66 -19.79
CA ARG A 22 3.70 8.67 -19.80
C ARG A 22 4.87 9.19 -18.98
N VAL A 23 5.44 8.34 -18.15
CA VAL A 23 6.65 8.61 -17.37
C VAL A 23 7.61 7.44 -17.53
N ASP A 24 8.89 7.72 -17.36
CA ASP A 24 9.89 6.67 -17.36
C ASP A 24 9.84 5.91 -16.04
N TYR A 25 10.06 4.61 -16.15
CA TYR A 25 10.15 3.74 -14.99
C TYR A 25 11.43 4.06 -14.20
N ILE A 26 11.30 4.23 -12.87
CA ILE A 26 12.44 4.48 -11.99
C ILE A 26 12.69 3.23 -11.14
N ASP A 27 13.77 2.53 -11.46
CA ASP A 27 14.27 1.42 -10.65
C ASP A 27 15.24 1.95 -9.59
N GLY A 28 14.91 1.73 -8.31
CA GLY A 28 15.79 2.09 -7.21
C GLY A 28 16.95 1.10 -7.11
N VAL A 29 18.09 1.55 -6.58
CA VAL A 29 19.21 0.64 -6.31
C VAL A 29 18.88 -0.35 -5.19
N PRO A 30 19.50 -1.55 -5.18
CA PRO A 30 19.19 -2.60 -4.20
C PRO A 30 19.29 -2.16 -2.73
N GLY A 31 20.17 -1.22 -2.40
CA GLY A 31 20.37 -0.72 -1.02
C GLY A 31 19.16 -0.02 -0.39
N LEU A 32 18.12 0.29 -1.19
CA LEU A 32 16.87 0.88 -0.70
C LEU A 32 15.83 -0.15 -0.26
N TYR A 33 16.02 -1.43 -0.61
CA TYR A 33 15.01 -2.48 -0.44
C TYR A 33 15.45 -3.48 0.63
N SER A 34 14.56 -3.85 1.55
CA SER A 34 14.78 -5.04 2.40
C SER A 34 14.92 -6.31 1.54
N SER A 35 14.18 -6.36 0.44
CA SER A 35 14.23 -7.40 -0.58
C SER A 35 13.84 -6.80 -1.93
N LYS A 36 14.73 -6.88 -2.92
CA LYS A 36 14.46 -6.52 -4.32
C LYS A 36 13.83 -7.72 -5.04
N GLY A 37 13.11 -7.49 -6.14
CA GLY A 37 12.35 -8.55 -6.79
C GLY A 37 10.93 -8.67 -6.23
N THR A 38 10.44 -7.66 -5.51
CA THR A 38 9.12 -7.73 -4.88
C THR A 38 8.11 -6.87 -5.64
N ARG A 39 6.86 -6.83 -5.17
CA ARG A 39 5.84 -5.90 -5.65
C ARG A 39 6.25 -4.41 -5.55
N PHE A 40 7.29 -4.09 -4.79
CA PHE A 40 7.80 -2.73 -4.64
C PHE A 40 8.84 -2.34 -5.70
N ASP A 41 9.22 -3.26 -6.60
CA ASP A 41 10.10 -2.92 -7.71
C ASP A 41 9.45 -1.84 -8.57
N GLY A 42 10.11 -0.68 -8.69
CA GLY A 42 9.60 0.46 -9.46
C GLY A 42 8.75 1.45 -8.70
N VAL A 43 8.58 1.25 -7.40
CA VAL A 43 7.75 2.14 -6.58
C VAL A 43 8.24 3.59 -6.60
N PHE A 44 9.53 3.82 -6.89
CA PHE A 44 10.11 5.14 -7.08
C PHE A 44 9.63 5.87 -8.35
N THR A 45 8.95 5.19 -9.28
CA THR A 45 8.29 5.84 -10.42
C THR A 45 7.26 6.89 -9.96
N LYS A 46 6.73 6.75 -8.73
CA LYS A 46 5.88 7.75 -8.07
C LYS A 46 6.55 9.14 -7.97
N LEU A 47 7.88 9.20 -7.92
CA LEU A 47 8.63 10.47 -7.82
C LEU A 47 8.40 11.39 -9.01
N CYS A 48 8.03 10.87 -10.18
CA CYS A 48 7.65 11.67 -11.35
C CYS A 48 6.47 12.63 -11.08
N ALA A 49 5.70 12.44 -10.00
CA ALA A 49 4.69 13.41 -9.58
C ALA A 49 5.28 14.80 -9.29
N TRP A 50 6.56 14.90 -8.91
CA TRP A 50 7.24 16.19 -8.70
C TRP A 50 7.56 16.94 -9.99
N GLN A 51 7.51 16.29 -11.16
CA GLN A 51 7.73 16.95 -12.45
C GLN A 51 6.50 17.70 -12.97
N LEU A 52 5.36 17.59 -12.29
CA LEU A 52 4.09 18.20 -12.69
C LEU A 52 4.05 19.70 -12.34
N VAL A 53 5.10 20.44 -12.69
CA VAL A 53 5.36 21.85 -12.33
C VAL A 53 4.34 22.84 -12.88
N GLU A 54 3.43 22.40 -13.75
CA GLU A 54 2.27 23.18 -14.15
C GLU A 54 1.19 23.31 -13.04
N TYR A 55 1.27 22.52 -11.97
CA TYR A 55 0.36 22.61 -10.81
C TYR A 55 1.07 23.16 -9.57
N ASP A 56 0.38 23.99 -8.79
CA ASP A 56 0.91 24.51 -7.52
C ASP A 56 0.96 23.42 -6.42
N LYS A 57 -0.05 22.54 -6.38
CA LYS A 57 -0.10 21.39 -5.48
C LYS A 57 -0.65 20.19 -6.22
N VAL A 58 -0.16 19.00 -5.85
CA VAL A 58 -0.62 17.71 -6.36
C VAL A 58 -0.94 16.81 -5.16
N LEU A 59 -2.11 16.18 -5.18
CA LEU A 59 -2.45 15.09 -4.27
C LEU A 59 -2.14 13.76 -4.97
N LEU A 60 -1.01 13.16 -4.63
CA LEU A 60 -0.64 11.82 -5.09
C LEU A 60 -1.39 10.78 -4.27
N MET A 61 -2.04 9.84 -4.96
CA MET A 61 -2.81 8.75 -4.34
C MET A 61 -2.43 7.41 -4.97
N ASP A 62 -2.30 6.39 -4.14
CA ASP A 62 -2.13 5.02 -4.62
C ASP A 62 -3.43 4.51 -5.27
N ILE A 63 -3.29 3.66 -6.29
CA ILE A 63 -4.41 3.13 -7.08
C ILE A 63 -5.28 2.12 -6.31
N ASP A 64 -4.81 1.65 -5.15
CA ASP A 64 -5.53 0.78 -4.23
C ASP A 64 -6.16 1.57 -3.07
N THR A 65 -6.45 2.85 -3.29
CA THR A 65 -7.25 3.69 -2.40
C THR A 65 -8.66 3.90 -2.96
N PHE A 66 -9.62 4.18 -2.07
CA PHE A 66 -10.99 4.50 -2.46
C PHE A 66 -11.58 5.64 -1.61
N PRO A 67 -11.92 6.79 -2.23
CA PRO A 67 -12.55 7.90 -1.53
C PRO A 67 -14.02 7.60 -1.23
N LEU A 68 -14.38 7.73 0.05
CA LEU A 68 -15.76 7.71 0.53
C LEU A 68 -16.37 9.11 0.56
N GLN A 69 -15.52 10.14 0.64
CA GLN A 69 -15.90 11.55 0.75
C GLN A 69 -14.97 12.43 -0.09
N SER A 70 -15.32 13.72 -0.22
CA SER A 70 -14.44 14.69 -0.86
C SER A 70 -13.11 14.82 -0.10
N LEU A 71 -12.00 14.94 -0.83
CA LEU A 71 -10.65 15.12 -0.28
C LEU A 71 -10.13 16.56 -0.47
N HIS A 72 -10.99 17.48 -0.89
CA HIS A 72 -10.59 18.85 -1.27
C HIS A 72 -9.86 19.59 -0.15
N GLU A 73 -10.28 19.39 1.11
CA GLU A 73 -9.67 20.03 2.28
C GLU A 73 -8.19 19.68 2.49
N LEU A 74 -7.69 18.57 1.90
CA LEU A 74 -6.26 18.28 1.90
C LEU A 74 -5.45 19.35 1.16
N PHE A 75 -6.03 20.05 0.19
CA PHE A 75 -5.35 21.12 -0.54
C PHE A 75 -5.17 22.41 0.30
N ASP A 76 -5.86 22.51 1.44
CA ASP A 76 -5.69 23.63 2.39
C ASP A 76 -4.40 23.49 3.23
N LEU A 77 -3.79 22.29 3.25
CA LEU A 77 -2.53 22.04 3.96
C LEU A 77 -1.32 22.56 3.19
N ASP A 78 -0.26 22.92 3.92
CA ASP A 78 1.05 23.17 3.32
C ASP A 78 1.73 21.84 2.94
N PRO A 79 2.22 21.68 1.70
CA PRO A 79 3.03 20.52 1.33
C PRO A 79 4.46 20.64 1.90
N PRO A 80 5.12 19.52 2.22
CA PRO A 80 4.63 18.14 2.03
C PRO A 80 3.70 17.70 3.17
N ALA A 81 2.61 16.98 2.85
CA ALA A 81 1.69 16.44 3.85
C ALA A 81 1.38 14.95 3.61
N ALA A 82 1.42 14.14 4.66
CA ALA A 82 1.11 12.71 4.58
C ALA A 82 0.68 12.13 5.94
N PHE A 83 0.11 10.93 5.93
CA PHE A 83 -0.24 10.23 7.17
C PHE A 83 1.03 9.71 7.86
N ILE A 84 1.22 10.07 9.13
CA ILE A 84 2.34 9.55 9.93
C ILE A 84 1.98 8.16 10.47
N ARG A 85 2.81 7.17 10.15
CA ARG A 85 2.61 5.78 10.61
C ARG A 85 2.76 5.69 12.11
N GLY A 86 1.95 4.81 12.71
CA GLY A 86 1.90 4.59 14.14
C GLY A 86 0.62 5.15 14.75
N ASN A 87 0.66 5.33 16.07
CA ASN A 87 -0.41 5.96 16.84
C ASN A 87 0.13 7.33 17.30
N SER A 88 0.07 8.33 16.43
CA SER A 88 0.41 9.71 16.80
C SER A 88 -0.83 10.43 17.30
N ASP A 89 -0.67 11.26 18.33
CA ASP A 89 -1.72 12.16 18.82
C ASP A 89 -1.75 13.49 18.03
N LEU A 90 -1.02 13.57 16.92
CA LEU A 90 -0.94 14.74 16.05
C LEU A 90 -2.31 15.07 15.47
N ALA A 91 -2.67 16.35 15.52
CA ALA A 91 -3.87 16.85 14.86
C ALA A 91 -3.67 16.92 13.33
N HIS A 92 -4.77 16.89 12.58
CA HIS A 92 -4.73 17.15 11.15
C HIS A 92 -4.11 18.52 10.84
N GLY A 93 -3.11 18.56 9.96
CA GLY A 93 -2.37 19.76 9.58
C GLY A 93 -1.27 20.19 10.55
N GLU A 94 -1.06 19.46 11.65
CA GLU A 94 0.02 19.75 12.60
C GLU A 94 1.40 19.54 11.95
N GLU A 95 2.38 20.37 12.32
CA GLU A 95 3.77 20.19 11.90
C GLU A 95 4.37 18.96 12.56
N VAL A 96 5.08 18.17 11.77
CA VAL A 96 5.77 16.98 12.26
C VAL A 96 7.24 17.30 12.41
N ASP A 97 7.76 17.15 13.62
CA ASP A 97 9.20 17.20 13.86
C ASP A 97 9.86 15.99 13.19
N GLY A 98 10.57 16.22 12.08
CA GLY A 98 11.25 15.17 11.31
C GLY A 98 12.27 14.37 12.13
N ARG A 99 12.78 14.91 13.24
CA ARG A 99 13.68 14.19 14.15
C ARG A 99 12.99 13.01 14.83
N SER A 100 11.67 13.09 15.05
CA SER A 100 10.88 12.02 15.66
C SER A 100 10.84 10.73 14.83
N PHE A 101 11.21 10.79 13.54
CA PHE A 101 11.31 9.59 12.70
C PHE A 101 12.56 8.75 12.97
N PHE A 102 13.51 9.24 13.76
CA PHE A 102 14.79 8.58 14.00
C PHE A 102 14.96 8.25 15.49
N LEU A 103 15.55 7.10 15.80
CA LEU A 103 15.73 6.56 17.17
C LEU A 103 16.83 7.28 17.98
N ALA A 104 16.88 8.62 17.94
CA ALA A 104 17.96 9.39 18.54
C ALA A 104 18.14 9.21 20.06
N GLU A 105 17.11 8.71 20.79
CA GLU A 105 17.13 8.64 22.26
C GLU A 105 17.59 7.31 22.86
N TRP A 106 17.65 6.21 22.09
CA TRP A 106 17.82 4.86 22.65
C TRP A 106 19.19 4.21 22.33
N ASP A 107 19.93 4.77 21.39
CA ASP A 107 21.30 4.37 21.06
C ASP A 107 22.02 5.54 20.38
N GLU A 108 23.16 5.99 20.96
CA GLU A 108 24.02 7.08 20.46
C GLU A 108 24.52 6.84 19.02
N ARG A 109 24.30 5.65 18.46
CA ARG A 109 24.72 5.24 17.11
C ARG A 109 23.59 5.01 16.11
N SER A 110 22.32 5.11 16.51
CA SER A 110 21.23 4.71 15.63
C SER A 110 20.67 5.87 14.80
N TRP A 111 21.22 6.07 13.61
CA TRP A 111 20.52 6.71 12.48
C TRP A 111 19.35 5.85 11.95
N GLY A 112 18.87 4.90 12.77
CA GLY A 112 17.80 3.98 12.45
C GLY A 112 16.47 4.73 12.41
N GLN A 113 15.74 4.53 11.32
CA GLN A 113 14.41 5.08 11.16
C GLN A 113 13.41 4.26 12.01
N ALA A 114 12.75 4.92 12.95
CA ALA A 114 11.77 4.34 13.89
C ALA A 114 10.33 4.35 13.35
N GLY A 115 10.06 5.29 12.44
CA GLY A 115 8.71 5.61 11.99
C GLY A 115 8.75 6.20 10.59
N GLY A 116 7.75 6.99 10.23
CA GLY A 116 7.72 7.72 8.96
C GLY A 116 6.32 7.81 8.39
N ILE A 117 6.23 8.25 7.16
CA ILE A 117 4.95 8.44 6.49
C ILE A 117 4.41 7.12 5.91
N ASN A 118 3.11 7.07 5.65
CA ASN A 118 2.53 6.16 4.66
C ASN A 118 2.41 6.92 3.33
N ALA A 119 2.98 6.39 2.25
CA ALA A 119 2.99 7.06 0.95
C ALA A 119 1.73 6.82 0.08
N GLY A 120 0.68 6.21 0.64
CA GLY A 120 -0.57 5.98 -0.10
C GLY A 120 -1.34 7.26 -0.42
N VAL A 121 -1.11 8.33 0.35
CA VAL A 121 -1.65 9.67 0.10
C VAL A 121 -0.61 10.70 0.50
N ILE A 122 -0.17 11.51 -0.46
CA ILE A 122 0.80 12.57 -0.25
C ILE A 122 0.30 13.84 -0.95
N LEU A 123 0.19 14.93 -0.21
CA LEU A 123 0.12 16.26 -0.80
C LEU A 123 1.53 16.79 -0.99
N LEU A 124 1.88 17.16 -2.23
CA LEU A 124 3.20 17.66 -2.60
C LEU A 124 3.10 18.95 -3.41
N ARG A 125 4.18 19.74 -3.38
CA ARG A 125 4.42 20.83 -4.32
C ARG A 125 5.38 20.31 -5.38
N PRO A 126 4.97 20.24 -6.66
CA PRO A 126 5.86 19.87 -7.75
C PRO A 126 7.05 20.83 -7.84
N ASP A 127 8.25 20.29 -8.04
CA ASP A 127 9.49 21.04 -8.17
C ASP A 127 10.49 20.15 -8.92
N GLU A 128 10.92 20.61 -10.10
CA GLU A 128 11.84 19.86 -10.97
C GLU A 128 13.21 19.64 -10.32
N LEU A 129 13.72 20.61 -9.54
CA LEU A 129 15.01 20.45 -8.87
C LEU A 129 14.94 19.38 -7.77
N VAL A 130 13.83 19.38 -7.03
CA VAL A 130 13.56 18.34 -6.02
C VAL A 130 13.44 16.97 -6.67
N TYR A 131 12.73 16.86 -7.81
CA TYR A 131 12.67 15.62 -8.58
C TYR A 131 14.05 15.13 -9.03
N GLN A 132 14.86 15.99 -9.65
CA GLN A 132 16.19 15.63 -10.16
C GLN A 132 17.12 15.20 -9.01
N GLN A 133 17.03 15.86 -7.86
CA GLN A 133 17.76 15.43 -6.67
C GLN A 133 17.32 14.03 -6.23
N MET A 134 16.01 13.80 -6.07
CA MET A 134 15.52 12.50 -5.63
C MET A 134 15.88 11.38 -6.61
N LEU A 135 15.74 11.62 -7.91
CA LEU A 135 16.13 10.69 -8.96
C LEU A 135 17.63 10.33 -8.86
N SER A 136 18.50 11.33 -8.71
CA SER A 136 19.93 11.11 -8.55
C SER A 136 20.26 10.31 -7.28
N GLU A 137 19.53 10.54 -6.18
CA GLU A 137 19.76 9.82 -4.93
C GLU A 137 19.32 8.36 -5.05
N VAL A 138 18.13 8.07 -5.59
CA VAL A 138 17.59 6.70 -5.61
C VAL A 138 18.27 5.77 -6.63
N THR A 139 18.94 6.35 -7.62
CA THR A 139 19.68 5.62 -8.67
C THR A 139 21.19 5.51 -8.42
N SER A 140 21.71 6.15 -7.37
CA SER A 140 23.16 6.16 -7.04
C SER A 140 23.54 5.08 -6.03
N GLU A 141 24.17 3.98 -6.46
CA GLU A 141 24.50 2.80 -5.62
C GLU A 141 25.21 3.10 -4.28
N GLY A 142 26.00 4.17 -4.22
CA GLY A 142 26.79 4.54 -3.04
C GLY A 142 26.20 5.68 -2.20
N HIS A 143 24.94 6.07 -2.39
CA HIS A 143 24.39 7.22 -1.68
C HIS A 143 24.21 6.92 -0.17
N PRO A 144 24.73 7.76 0.75
CA PRO A 144 24.79 7.46 2.17
C PRO A 144 23.41 7.39 2.87
N SER A 145 22.36 7.95 2.24
CA SER A 145 20.99 7.93 2.80
C SER A 145 20.20 6.65 2.46
N HIS A 146 20.84 5.68 1.81
CA HIS A 146 20.24 4.39 1.48
C HIS A 146 20.13 3.52 2.72
N ILE A 147 18.91 3.38 3.19
CA ILE A 147 18.54 2.49 4.29
C ILE A 147 17.41 1.62 3.76
N ALA A 148 17.68 0.31 3.74
CA ALA A 148 16.73 -0.71 3.31
C ALA A 148 15.48 -0.69 4.20
N GLY A 149 14.32 -0.71 3.57
CA GLY A 149 13.02 -0.73 4.27
C GLY A 149 11.99 -1.57 3.54
N ASN A 150 10.90 -1.89 4.26
CA ASN A 150 9.77 -2.66 3.72
C ASN A 150 8.81 -1.81 2.89
N GLY A 151 8.92 -0.48 2.99
CA GLY A 151 8.25 0.47 2.10
C GLY A 151 9.32 1.44 1.57
N PRO A 152 10.08 1.03 0.54
CA PRO A 152 11.32 1.72 0.18
C PRO A 152 11.10 3.18 -0.22
N GLU A 153 10.03 3.50 -0.94
CA GLU A 153 9.71 4.88 -1.31
C GLU A 153 9.21 5.71 -0.14
N GLN A 154 8.34 5.15 0.71
CA GLN A 154 7.80 5.89 1.85
C GLN A 154 8.89 6.16 2.88
N ASP A 155 9.82 5.21 3.07
CA ASP A 155 10.95 5.35 3.98
C ASP A 155 11.94 6.37 3.41
N TYR A 156 12.23 6.31 2.11
CA TYR A 156 13.03 7.32 1.42
C TYR A 156 12.44 8.74 1.53
N LEU A 157 11.17 8.92 1.16
CA LEU A 157 10.47 10.21 1.22
C LEU A 157 10.39 10.76 2.64
N THR A 158 10.19 9.88 3.63
CA THR A 158 10.26 10.26 5.05
C THR A 158 11.60 10.95 5.32
N ARG A 159 12.72 10.31 5.00
CA ARG A 159 14.07 10.84 5.28
C ARG A 159 14.38 12.09 4.48
N PHE A 160 14.05 12.09 3.19
CA PHE A 160 14.33 13.19 2.28
C PHE A 160 13.73 14.51 2.80
N PHE A 161 12.47 14.47 3.22
CA PHE A 161 11.77 15.65 3.73
C PHE A 161 11.93 15.88 5.23
N ALA A 162 12.34 14.88 6.02
CA ALA A 162 12.58 15.05 7.47
C ALA A 162 13.69 16.06 7.78
N ALA A 163 14.68 16.20 6.90
CA ALA A 163 15.77 17.15 7.07
C ALA A 163 15.37 18.61 6.76
N ASN A 164 14.22 18.83 6.11
CA ASN A 164 13.79 20.16 5.67
C ASN A 164 13.01 20.90 6.77
N LEU A 165 13.74 21.52 7.70
CA LEU A 165 13.13 22.29 8.80
C LEU A 165 12.35 23.53 8.36
N LYS A 166 12.51 23.99 7.11
CA LYS A 166 11.73 25.13 6.57
C LYS A 166 10.36 24.71 6.05
N HIS A 167 10.24 23.45 5.62
CA HIS A 167 9.01 22.88 5.08
C HIS A 167 8.82 21.48 5.70
N PRO A 168 8.54 21.41 7.02
CA PRO A 168 8.33 20.14 7.69
C PRO A 168 7.09 19.44 7.11
N TRP A 169 7.02 18.12 7.33
CA TRP A 169 5.81 17.37 7.05
C TRP A 169 4.62 17.96 7.80
N ARG A 170 3.45 18.00 7.16
CA ARG A 170 2.15 18.19 7.81
C ARG A 170 1.46 16.85 8.01
N HIS A 171 0.88 16.64 9.18
CA HIS A 171 0.15 15.41 9.48
C HIS A 171 -1.19 15.37 8.73
N VAL A 172 -1.41 14.32 7.95
CA VAL A 172 -2.73 13.98 7.41
C VAL A 172 -3.40 13.00 8.37
N ASP A 173 -4.64 13.27 8.80
CA ASP A 173 -5.34 12.42 9.76
C ASP A 173 -5.61 11.02 9.18
N VAL A 174 -5.73 10.02 10.08
CA VAL A 174 -5.96 8.63 9.69
C VAL A 174 -7.23 8.43 8.84
N SER A 175 -8.22 9.33 8.95
CA SER A 175 -9.45 9.31 8.14
C SER A 175 -9.19 9.45 6.64
N TYR A 176 -8.10 10.09 6.22
CA TYR A 176 -7.71 10.24 4.81
C TYR A 176 -6.74 9.17 4.33
N ASN A 177 -6.35 8.21 5.17
CA ASN A 177 -5.49 7.10 4.77
C ASN A 177 -5.77 5.88 5.66
N PHE A 178 -7.06 5.48 5.70
CA PHE A 178 -7.52 4.45 6.63
C PHE A 178 -7.19 3.05 6.09
N GLN A 179 -6.17 2.42 6.66
CA GLN A 179 -5.77 1.06 6.33
C GLN A 179 -6.47 0.04 7.26
N LEU A 180 -7.27 -0.86 6.67
CA LEU A 180 -8.08 -1.83 7.42
C LEU A 180 -7.22 -2.76 8.30
N HIS A 181 -6.14 -3.31 7.74
CA HIS A 181 -5.26 -4.26 8.42
C HIS A 181 -4.46 -3.64 9.59
N HIS A 182 -4.44 -2.31 9.73
CA HIS A 182 -3.81 -1.65 10.88
C HIS A 182 -4.73 -1.56 12.11
N VAL A 183 -6.04 -1.83 11.98
CA VAL A 183 -6.96 -1.85 13.12
C VAL A 183 -6.58 -2.96 14.11
N PRO A 184 -6.36 -4.23 13.69
CA PRO A 184 -5.86 -5.27 14.57
C PRO A 184 -4.53 -4.90 15.26
N PHE A 185 -3.58 -4.31 14.54
CA PHE A 185 -2.30 -3.91 15.15
C PHE A 185 -2.46 -2.82 16.22
N ALA A 186 -3.35 -1.85 16.01
CA ALA A 186 -3.65 -0.83 17.01
C ALA A 186 -4.31 -1.46 18.26
N MET A 187 -5.22 -2.41 18.05
CA MET A 187 -5.88 -3.16 19.12
C MET A 187 -4.89 -4.03 19.91
N GLU A 188 -4.00 -4.76 19.24
CA GLU A 188 -2.96 -5.58 19.85
C GLU A 188 -2.04 -4.77 20.76
N LYS A 189 -1.62 -3.58 20.32
CA LYS A 189 -0.82 -2.67 21.13
C LYS A 189 -1.57 -2.21 22.39
N LEU A 190 -2.86 -1.91 22.26
CA LEU A 190 -3.72 -1.55 23.38
C LEU A 190 -3.86 -2.71 24.38
N LEU A 191 -4.10 -3.94 23.89
CA LEU A 191 -4.23 -5.13 24.72
C LEU A 191 -2.92 -5.45 25.46
N ALA A 192 -1.78 -5.41 24.76
CA ALA A 192 -0.47 -5.60 25.35
C ALA A 192 -0.12 -4.51 26.38
N PHE A 193 -0.57 -3.27 26.17
CA PHE A 193 -0.42 -2.20 27.16
C PHE A 193 -1.28 -2.45 28.41
N ARG A 194 -2.58 -2.78 28.25
CA ARG A 194 -3.48 -3.10 29.37
C ARG A 194 -2.98 -4.29 30.19
N SER A 195 -2.53 -5.35 29.50
CA SER A 195 -1.98 -6.54 30.16
C SER A 195 -0.73 -6.22 30.99
N ARG A 196 0.16 -5.34 30.50
CA ARG A 196 1.38 -4.94 31.24
C ARG A 196 1.14 -3.95 32.37
N SER A 197 0.22 -3.00 32.20
CA SER A 197 -0.08 -1.97 33.21
C SER A 197 -0.91 -2.51 34.37
N GLY A 198 -1.67 -3.59 34.15
CA GLY A 198 -2.63 -4.10 35.14
C GLY A 198 -3.82 -3.17 35.34
N GLU A 199 -4.00 -2.17 34.47
CA GLU A 199 -5.12 -1.24 34.52
C GLU A 199 -6.30 -1.80 33.72
N ASP A 200 -7.37 -2.16 34.43
CA ASP A 200 -8.62 -2.64 33.81
C ASP A 200 -9.42 -1.49 33.15
N GLY A 201 -9.09 -0.24 33.48
CA GLY A 201 -9.84 0.96 33.11
C GLY A 201 -9.01 1.99 32.35
N VAL A 202 -8.47 1.66 31.19
CA VAL A 202 -7.98 2.70 30.29
C VAL A 202 -9.20 3.46 29.76
N SER A 203 -9.34 4.72 30.18
CA SER A 203 -10.37 5.64 29.70
C SER A 203 -10.43 5.62 28.16
N ASP A 204 -11.64 5.70 27.60
CA ASP A 204 -11.87 5.79 26.16
C ASP A 204 -11.09 6.96 25.52
N SER A 205 -10.71 7.96 26.33
CA SER A 205 -9.87 9.09 25.92
C SER A 205 -8.46 8.72 25.45
N TRP A 206 -7.97 7.51 25.74
CA TRP A 206 -6.65 7.04 25.28
C TRP A 206 -6.74 6.04 24.12
N LEU A 207 -7.93 5.75 23.60
CA LEU A 207 -8.05 4.86 22.44
C LEU A 207 -7.31 5.48 21.25
N PRO A 208 -6.38 4.73 20.61
CA PRO A 208 -5.75 5.20 19.39
C PRO A 208 -6.80 5.69 18.41
N ARG A 209 -6.54 6.83 17.74
CA ARG A 209 -7.50 7.46 16.82
C ARG A 209 -8.11 6.47 15.82
N ARG A 210 -7.34 5.50 15.35
CA ARG A 210 -7.78 4.42 14.44
C ARG A 210 -8.88 3.51 15.02
N LEU A 211 -8.92 3.30 16.32
CA LEU A 211 -9.95 2.53 17.02
C LEU A 211 -11.15 3.40 17.44
N ALA A 212 -10.93 4.71 17.61
CA ALA A 212 -11.94 5.66 18.07
C ALA A 212 -12.74 6.32 16.94
N ILE A 213 -12.20 6.38 15.72
CA ILE A 213 -12.86 6.98 14.57
C ILE A 213 -14.12 6.20 14.18
N THR A 214 -15.18 6.90 13.77
CA THR A 214 -16.41 6.25 13.28
C THR A 214 -16.31 5.92 11.78
N ALA A 215 -17.16 5.03 11.28
CA ALA A 215 -17.15 4.68 9.86
C ALA A 215 -17.53 5.88 8.97
N GLU A 216 -18.37 6.76 9.51
CA GLU A 216 -18.88 7.99 8.88
C GLU A 216 -17.82 9.08 8.79
N ASP A 217 -16.82 9.07 9.68
CA ASP A 217 -15.74 10.05 9.68
C ASP A 217 -14.62 9.69 8.70
N ILE A 218 -14.57 8.44 8.22
CA ILE A 218 -13.54 8.00 7.27
C ILE A 218 -13.79 8.59 5.89
N LYS A 219 -12.75 9.23 5.34
CA LYS A 219 -12.77 9.94 4.06
C LYS A 219 -12.20 9.09 2.93
N LEU A 220 -11.16 8.30 3.22
CA LEU A 220 -10.48 7.43 2.25
C LEU A 220 -10.06 6.12 2.92
N VAL A 221 -10.34 4.99 2.26
CA VAL A 221 -9.86 3.68 2.67
C VAL A 221 -8.72 3.23 1.76
N HIS A 222 -7.63 2.74 2.33
CA HIS A 222 -6.43 2.28 1.63
C HIS A 222 -6.23 0.77 1.82
N PHE A 223 -6.16 0.03 0.70
CA PHE A 223 -6.16 -1.43 0.64
C PHE A 223 -4.79 -1.99 0.32
N SER A 224 -3.90 -2.02 1.30
CA SER A 224 -2.53 -2.52 1.12
C SER A 224 -2.36 -4.06 1.13
N GLY A 225 -3.46 -4.81 1.27
CA GLY A 225 -3.48 -6.28 1.17
C GLY A 225 -3.32 -6.79 -0.27
N GLU A 226 -3.25 -8.11 -0.46
CA GLU A 226 -3.14 -8.72 -1.79
C GLU A 226 -4.51 -8.74 -2.49
N LEU A 227 -5.59 -8.99 -1.76
CA LEU A 227 -6.94 -8.87 -2.30
C LEU A 227 -7.36 -7.41 -2.45
N LYS A 228 -7.44 -6.97 -3.70
CA LYS A 228 -7.89 -5.64 -4.13
C LYS A 228 -9.34 -5.66 -4.60
N TYR A 229 -9.97 -4.49 -4.66
CA TYR A 229 -11.37 -4.36 -5.09
C TYR A 229 -11.66 -4.92 -6.48
N TRP A 230 -10.76 -4.69 -7.44
CA TRP A 230 -10.94 -5.16 -8.81
C TRP A 230 -11.02 -6.69 -8.92
N HIS A 231 -10.51 -7.44 -7.93
CA HIS A 231 -10.69 -8.89 -7.90
C HIS A 231 -12.17 -9.29 -7.79
N LEU A 232 -13.06 -8.43 -7.27
CA LEU A 232 -14.50 -8.66 -7.27
C LEU A 232 -15.09 -8.73 -8.69
N LEU A 233 -14.53 -8.00 -9.66
CA LEU A 233 -15.01 -7.99 -11.04
C LEU A 233 -14.22 -8.92 -11.96
N LEU A 234 -12.93 -9.07 -11.68
CA LEU A 234 -12.01 -9.83 -12.53
C LEU A 234 -12.02 -11.32 -12.19
N ASN A 235 -12.03 -11.66 -10.91
CA ASN A 235 -11.81 -13.03 -10.42
C ASN A 235 -13.02 -13.65 -9.72
N ALA A 236 -13.90 -12.83 -9.14
CA ALA A 236 -15.05 -13.34 -8.41
C ALA A 236 -16.22 -13.66 -9.35
N ASP A 237 -17.02 -14.63 -8.93
CA ASP A 237 -18.41 -14.69 -9.36
C ASP A 237 -19.06 -13.38 -8.94
N LEU A 238 -19.66 -12.65 -9.90
CA LEU A 238 -20.34 -11.37 -9.63
C LEU A 238 -21.44 -11.55 -8.57
N ASP A 239 -21.88 -12.79 -8.34
CA ASP A 239 -22.86 -13.15 -7.32
C ASP A 239 -22.29 -13.17 -5.88
N THR A 240 -20.98 -12.92 -5.71
CA THR A 240 -20.39 -12.81 -4.37
C THR A 240 -20.98 -11.60 -3.63
N GLU A 241 -21.60 -11.86 -2.48
CA GLU A 241 -22.11 -10.82 -1.60
C GLU A 241 -20.96 -9.95 -1.05
N ASN A 242 -21.17 -8.63 -0.97
CA ASN A 242 -20.15 -7.68 -0.52
C ASN A 242 -19.63 -8.00 0.89
N ALA A 243 -20.49 -8.53 1.77
CA ALA A 243 -20.10 -8.95 3.12
C ALA A 243 -19.14 -10.14 3.09
N SER A 244 -19.41 -11.14 2.26
CA SER A 244 -18.53 -12.31 2.08
C SER A 244 -17.18 -11.91 1.48
N PHE A 245 -17.15 -10.99 0.52
CA PHE A 245 -15.90 -10.46 -0.02
C PHE A 245 -15.12 -9.65 1.03
N ALA A 246 -15.81 -8.86 1.85
CA ALA A 246 -15.19 -8.14 2.96
C ALA A 246 -14.54 -9.10 3.97
N GLU A 247 -15.22 -10.18 4.36
CA GLU A 247 -14.67 -11.17 5.29
C GLU A 247 -13.46 -11.88 4.68
N LYS A 248 -13.52 -12.23 3.38
CA LYS A 248 -12.38 -12.80 2.66
C LYS A 248 -11.17 -11.85 2.67
N MET A 249 -11.39 -10.57 2.43
CA MET A 249 -10.32 -9.56 2.48
C MET A 249 -9.71 -9.45 3.88
N MET A 250 -10.55 -9.48 4.92
CA MET A 250 -10.10 -9.44 6.31
C MET A 250 -9.35 -10.71 6.71
N SER A 251 -9.67 -11.86 6.10
CA SER A 251 -8.98 -13.12 6.37
C SER A 251 -7.51 -13.13 5.95
N GLU A 252 -7.08 -12.18 5.11
CA GLU A 252 -5.67 -11.98 4.77
C GLU A 252 -4.88 -11.22 5.83
N PHE A 253 -5.54 -10.67 6.86
CA PHE A 253 -4.86 -9.96 7.93
C PHE A 253 -4.14 -10.99 8.80
N ALA A 254 -2.86 -10.74 9.09
CA ALA A 254 -2.04 -11.63 9.93
C ALA A 254 -2.71 -11.96 11.27
N SER A 255 -3.49 -11.04 11.82
CA SER A 255 -4.16 -11.20 13.11
C SER A 255 -5.56 -11.84 13.04
N TYR A 256 -6.05 -12.18 11.85
CA TYR A 256 -7.40 -12.75 11.70
C TYR A 256 -7.51 -14.11 12.41
N GLY A 257 -6.47 -14.93 12.30
CA GLY A 257 -6.35 -16.22 12.97
C GLY A 257 -6.51 -16.14 14.48
N VAL A 258 -5.87 -15.14 15.08
CA VAL A 258 -5.87 -14.89 16.54
C VAL A 258 -7.25 -14.44 17.02
N TRP A 259 -7.80 -13.41 16.39
CA TRP A 259 -8.91 -12.65 16.96
C TRP A 259 -10.28 -13.09 16.44
N VAL A 260 -10.37 -13.53 15.19
CA VAL A 260 -11.66 -13.86 14.55
C VAL A 260 -11.90 -15.36 14.53
N SER A 261 -11.06 -16.13 13.83
CA SER A 261 -11.27 -17.58 13.73
C SER A 261 -10.89 -18.32 15.02
N GLY A 262 -10.02 -17.72 15.86
CA GLY A 262 -9.49 -18.35 17.07
C GLY A 262 -8.61 -19.56 16.78
N THR A 263 -8.03 -19.64 15.58
CA THR A 263 -7.14 -20.72 15.15
C THR A 263 -5.69 -20.50 15.62
N GLU A 264 -5.35 -19.32 16.11
CA GLU A 264 -4.00 -18.94 16.55
C GLU A 264 -3.98 -18.44 18.01
N ASP A 265 -2.80 -18.45 18.61
CA ASP A 265 -2.60 -18.10 20.03
C ASP A 265 -2.59 -16.58 20.26
N ALA A 266 -3.41 -16.13 21.22
CA ALA A 266 -3.50 -14.73 21.64
C ALA A 266 -2.54 -14.37 22.80
N THR A 267 -1.88 -15.38 23.40
CA THR A 267 -0.98 -15.21 24.55
C THR A 267 0.17 -14.22 24.30
N PRO A 268 0.77 -14.12 23.09
CA PRO A 268 1.79 -13.11 22.79
C PRO A 268 1.33 -11.66 23.02
N PHE A 269 0.02 -11.41 23.00
CA PHE A 269 -0.58 -10.10 23.23
C PHE A 269 -1.09 -9.93 24.67
N GLY A 270 -0.77 -10.87 25.56
CA GLY A 270 -1.20 -10.87 26.95
C GLY A 270 -2.69 -11.18 27.12
N VAL A 271 -3.27 -11.97 26.21
CA VAL A 271 -4.68 -12.38 26.21
C VAL A 271 -4.78 -13.90 26.17
N GLU A 272 -5.63 -14.49 27.00
CA GLU A 272 -5.98 -15.91 26.96
C GLU A 272 -7.43 -16.10 26.52
N ARG A 273 -7.70 -17.21 25.82
CA ARG A 273 -9.06 -17.62 25.45
C ARG A 273 -9.55 -18.69 26.42
N SER A 274 -10.64 -18.43 27.13
CA SER A 274 -11.25 -19.37 28.08
C SER A 274 -12.76 -19.27 28.04
N GLU A 275 -13.45 -20.41 27.94
CA GLU A 275 -14.93 -20.49 27.90
C GLU A 275 -15.56 -19.61 26.81
N GLY A 276 -14.91 -19.50 25.65
CA GLY A 276 -15.38 -18.66 24.54
C GLY A 276 -15.16 -17.16 24.74
N ARG A 277 -14.48 -16.75 25.83
CA ARG A 277 -14.16 -15.35 26.13
C ARG A 277 -12.68 -15.07 25.98
N LEU A 278 -12.34 -13.81 25.72
CA LEU A 278 -10.98 -13.29 25.69
C LEU A 278 -10.72 -12.52 26.99
N ARG A 279 -9.69 -12.91 27.73
CA ARG A 279 -9.34 -12.28 29.01
C ARG A 279 -7.88 -11.86 29.05
N LEU A 280 -7.58 -10.72 29.66
CA LEU A 280 -6.19 -10.33 29.91
C LEU A 280 -5.54 -11.35 30.86
N THR A 281 -4.32 -11.79 30.53
CA THR A 281 -3.62 -12.79 31.34
C THR A 281 -3.30 -12.28 32.75
N ALA A 282 -2.94 -10.99 32.87
CA ALA A 282 -2.53 -10.34 34.12
C ALA A 282 -3.68 -10.06 35.09
N THR A 283 -4.80 -9.51 34.60
CA THR A 283 -5.91 -9.04 35.46
C THR A 283 -7.15 -9.92 35.38
N LYS A 284 -7.22 -10.81 34.39
CA LYS A 284 -8.40 -11.59 34.04
C LYS A 284 -9.60 -10.77 33.56
N ALA A 285 -9.42 -9.47 33.29
CA ALA A 285 -10.45 -8.62 32.71
C ALA A 285 -10.89 -9.14 31.33
N ASP A 286 -12.21 -9.14 31.10
CA ASP A 286 -12.83 -9.56 29.86
C ASP A 286 -12.68 -8.47 28.79
N VAL A 287 -12.05 -8.81 27.68
CA VAL A 287 -11.80 -7.91 26.53
C VAL A 287 -12.55 -8.35 25.28
N THR A 288 -13.46 -9.32 25.41
CA THR A 288 -14.22 -9.89 24.28
C THR A 288 -14.95 -8.80 23.50
N ASP A 289 -15.69 -7.91 24.18
CA ASP A 289 -16.46 -6.84 23.53
C ASP A 289 -15.58 -5.79 22.85
N LEU A 290 -14.35 -5.56 23.35
CA LEU A 290 -13.42 -4.65 22.69
C LEU A 290 -12.95 -5.22 21.35
N VAL A 291 -12.57 -6.50 21.35
CA VAL A 291 -12.11 -7.20 20.14
C VAL A 291 -13.24 -7.31 19.13
N GLU A 292 -14.42 -7.77 19.56
CA GLU A 292 -15.57 -7.92 18.67
C GLU A 292 -16.00 -6.58 18.08
N ARG A 293 -16.11 -5.51 18.88
CA ARG A 293 -16.44 -4.17 18.36
C ARG A 293 -15.39 -3.67 17.35
N SER A 294 -14.11 -3.92 17.59
CA SER A 294 -13.04 -3.52 16.66
C SER A 294 -13.17 -4.23 15.32
N PHE A 295 -13.42 -5.54 15.30
CA PHE A 295 -13.61 -6.29 14.05
C PHE A 295 -14.95 -5.99 13.37
N GLN A 296 -16.03 -5.77 14.12
CA GLN A 296 -17.30 -5.29 13.55
C GLN A 296 -17.13 -3.92 12.88
N HIS A 297 -16.34 -3.04 13.48
CA HIS A 297 -16.01 -1.74 12.90
C HIS A 297 -15.26 -1.90 11.56
N VAL A 298 -14.24 -2.76 11.51
CA VAL A 298 -13.52 -3.08 10.26
C VAL A 298 -14.46 -3.67 9.21
N ARG A 299 -15.30 -4.65 9.58
CA ARG A 299 -16.31 -5.25 8.67
C ARG A 299 -17.21 -4.19 8.07
N ARG A 300 -17.75 -3.31 8.91
CA ARG A 300 -18.63 -2.22 8.49
C ARG A 300 -17.95 -1.31 7.45
N ILE A 301 -16.71 -0.90 7.71
CA ILE A 301 -15.93 -0.04 6.79
C ILE A 301 -15.62 -0.78 5.49
N ALA A 302 -15.14 -2.02 5.58
CA ALA A 302 -14.83 -2.86 4.43
C ALA A 302 -16.07 -3.06 3.55
N THR A 303 -17.19 -3.51 4.12
CA THR A 303 -18.45 -3.70 3.39
C THR A 303 -18.96 -2.40 2.77
N SER A 304 -18.94 -1.28 3.51
CA SER A 304 -19.39 0.02 3.00
C SER A 304 -18.53 0.48 1.81
N SER A 305 -17.21 0.37 1.94
CA SER A 305 -16.27 0.79 0.91
C SER A 305 -16.31 -0.11 -0.34
N ILE A 306 -16.44 -1.43 -0.17
CA ILE A 306 -16.71 -2.39 -1.26
C ILE A 306 -18.02 -2.05 -1.97
N THR A 307 -19.08 -1.73 -1.21
CA THR A 307 -20.38 -1.38 -1.78
C THR A 307 -20.27 -0.10 -2.61
N GLY A 308 -19.64 0.95 -2.08
CA GLY A 308 -19.40 2.19 -2.81
C GLY A 308 -18.59 1.96 -4.09
N TRP A 309 -17.49 1.20 -3.99
CA TRP A 309 -16.63 0.88 -5.13
C TRP A 309 -17.39 0.10 -6.20
N ARG A 310 -18.16 -0.92 -5.81
CA ARG A 310 -18.97 -1.75 -6.72
C ARG A 310 -20.01 -0.90 -7.46
N CYS A 311 -20.74 -0.03 -6.76
CA CYS A 311 -21.69 0.88 -7.40
C CYS A 311 -21.01 1.82 -8.41
N CYS A 312 -19.81 2.33 -8.10
CA CYS A 312 -19.02 3.15 -9.03
C CYS A 312 -18.60 2.33 -10.26
N ALA A 313 -18.14 1.10 -10.07
CA ALA A 313 -17.72 0.25 -11.17
C ALA A 313 -18.89 -0.17 -12.06
N GLU A 314 -20.05 -0.55 -11.51
CA GLU A 314 -21.26 -0.88 -12.26
C GLU A 314 -21.75 0.30 -13.11
N ARG A 315 -21.71 1.52 -12.54
CA ARG A 315 -22.01 2.75 -13.28
C ARG A 315 -21.02 3.00 -14.41
N LEU A 316 -19.74 2.75 -14.19
CA LEU A 316 -18.69 2.89 -15.21
C LEU A 316 -18.92 1.89 -16.35
N LEU A 317 -19.14 0.62 -16.02
CA LEU A 317 -19.43 -0.45 -16.98
C LEU A 317 -20.70 -0.18 -17.79
N THR A 318 -21.73 0.40 -17.16
CA THR A 318 -22.95 0.83 -17.85
C THR A 318 -22.68 1.94 -18.86
N ARG A 319 -21.80 2.90 -18.53
CA ARG A 319 -21.43 4.03 -19.40
C ARG A 319 -20.44 3.64 -20.50
N GLN A 320 -19.68 2.56 -20.30
CA GLN A 320 -18.66 2.09 -21.22
C GLN A 320 -18.86 0.59 -21.52
N PRO A 321 -19.87 0.24 -22.34
CA PRO A 321 -20.09 -1.14 -22.75
C PRO A 321 -18.84 -1.70 -23.42
N GLY A 322 -18.40 -2.88 -22.98
CA GLY A 322 -17.17 -3.53 -23.48
C GLY A 322 -15.91 -3.24 -22.66
N LEU A 323 -15.92 -2.29 -21.71
CA LEU A 323 -14.77 -1.99 -20.85
C LEU A 323 -14.26 -3.25 -20.12
N LEU A 324 -15.15 -4.04 -19.51
CA LEU A 324 -14.74 -5.26 -18.81
C LEU A 324 -14.07 -6.28 -19.75
N HIS A 325 -14.56 -6.38 -20.99
CA HIS A 325 -13.94 -7.24 -21.99
C HIS A 325 -12.56 -6.71 -22.39
N ALA A 326 -12.43 -5.40 -22.63
CA ALA A 326 -11.14 -4.77 -22.94
C ALA A 326 -10.12 -4.99 -21.81
N VAL A 327 -10.53 -4.86 -20.54
CA VAL A 327 -9.68 -5.12 -19.38
C VAL A 327 -9.33 -6.61 -19.23
N LYS A 328 -10.24 -7.54 -19.54
CA LYS A 328 -9.95 -8.98 -19.49
C LYS A 328 -9.11 -9.50 -20.65
N HIS A 329 -9.08 -8.75 -21.76
CA HIS A 329 -8.41 -9.13 -22.99
C HIS A 329 -7.48 -8.00 -23.47
N PRO A 330 -6.37 -7.75 -22.75
CA PRO A 330 -5.38 -6.75 -23.16
C PRO A 330 -4.87 -7.03 -24.57
N THR A 331 -4.75 -5.97 -25.35
CA THR A 331 -4.11 -6.00 -26.67
C THR A 331 -2.60 -5.92 -26.45
N VAL A 332 -1.88 -6.88 -27.04
CA VAL A 332 -0.41 -6.90 -27.03
C VAL A 332 0.13 -6.70 -28.46
N PRO A 333 1.35 -6.19 -28.64
CA PRO A 333 1.99 -6.09 -29.96
C PRO A 333 2.00 -7.43 -30.72
N ALA A 334 1.91 -7.36 -32.05
CA ALA A 334 1.79 -8.54 -32.90
C ALA A 334 2.97 -9.52 -32.69
N GLY A 335 2.63 -10.80 -32.53
CA GLY A 335 3.60 -11.87 -32.31
C GLY A 335 4.22 -11.89 -30.91
N CYS A 336 3.63 -11.17 -29.95
CA CYS A 336 3.99 -11.30 -28.53
C CYS A 336 3.07 -12.28 -27.81
N PHE A 337 3.56 -12.85 -26.71
CA PHE A 337 2.74 -13.64 -25.80
C PHE A 337 1.69 -12.77 -25.12
N ALA A 338 0.50 -13.33 -24.87
CA ALA A 338 -0.58 -12.62 -24.19
C ALA A 338 -0.24 -12.41 -22.70
N ILE A 339 -0.77 -11.35 -22.09
CA ILE A 339 -0.70 -11.17 -20.63
C ILE A 339 -1.40 -12.36 -19.95
N GLY A 340 -0.76 -12.91 -18.93
CA GLY A 340 -1.16 -14.11 -18.21
C GLY A 340 -0.62 -15.41 -18.83
N ALA A 341 -0.01 -15.39 -20.01
CA ALA A 341 0.55 -16.58 -20.63
C ALA A 341 1.75 -17.12 -19.80
N PRO A 342 1.81 -18.44 -19.54
CA PRO A 342 3.02 -19.06 -19.04
C PRO A 342 4.11 -18.99 -20.13
N VAL A 343 5.34 -18.70 -19.73
CA VAL A 343 6.51 -18.63 -20.61
C VAL A 343 7.73 -19.18 -19.88
N ALA A 344 8.75 -19.60 -20.63
CA ALA A 344 10.09 -19.83 -20.12
C ALA A 344 10.99 -18.65 -20.49
N VAL A 345 11.85 -18.23 -19.55
CA VAL A 345 12.76 -17.11 -19.75
C VAL A 345 14.20 -17.57 -19.55
N GLN A 346 15.02 -17.38 -20.57
CA GLN A 346 16.45 -17.69 -20.52
C GLN A 346 17.18 -16.64 -19.67
N TRP A 347 17.99 -17.08 -18.71
CA TRP A 347 18.79 -16.18 -17.88
C TRP A 347 19.98 -15.57 -18.68
N PRO A 348 20.38 -14.30 -18.45
CA PRO A 348 21.26 -13.57 -19.37
C PRO A 348 22.75 -14.01 -19.42
N TRP A 349 23.20 -14.97 -18.61
CA TRP A 349 24.58 -15.49 -18.71
C TRP A 349 24.68 -16.70 -19.64
N GLU A 350 25.85 -16.91 -20.25
CA GLU A 350 26.10 -18.09 -21.10
C GLU A 350 25.86 -19.39 -20.32
N GLY A 351 24.99 -20.26 -20.85
CA GLY A 351 24.58 -21.50 -20.18
C GLY A 351 23.53 -21.34 -19.08
N GLY A 352 22.87 -20.18 -19.00
CA GLY A 352 21.77 -19.94 -18.06
C GLY A 352 20.61 -20.92 -18.23
N ASN A 353 20.07 -21.37 -17.09
CA ASN A 353 18.86 -22.18 -17.06
C ASN A 353 17.66 -21.35 -17.57
N GLU A 354 16.69 -22.03 -18.17
CA GLU A 354 15.37 -21.46 -18.41
C GLU A 354 14.57 -21.47 -17.11
N LEU A 355 13.96 -20.33 -16.77
CA LEU A 355 13.10 -20.18 -15.61
C LEU A 355 11.65 -20.01 -16.06
N GLN A 356 10.74 -20.70 -15.40
CA GLN A 356 9.31 -20.58 -15.67
C GLN A 356 8.79 -19.24 -15.15
N ALA A 357 7.98 -18.55 -15.94
CA ALA A 357 7.41 -17.26 -15.62
C ALA A 357 6.00 -17.10 -16.20
N GLN A 358 5.37 -15.97 -15.88
CA GLN A 358 4.11 -15.52 -16.45
C GLN A 358 4.28 -14.11 -17.01
N VAL A 359 3.78 -13.85 -18.21
CA VAL A 359 3.77 -12.49 -18.78
C VAL A 359 2.79 -11.63 -17.98
N VAL A 360 3.26 -10.51 -17.44
CA VAL A 360 2.41 -9.55 -16.72
C VAL A 360 2.29 -8.20 -17.44
N GLY A 361 3.18 -7.92 -18.40
CA GLY A 361 3.12 -6.75 -19.27
C GLY A 361 3.89 -6.98 -20.57
N VAL A 362 3.58 -6.18 -21.61
CA VAL A 362 4.30 -6.19 -22.88
C VAL A 362 4.53 -4.74 -23.29
N HIS A 363 5.79 -4.36 -23.48
CA HIS A 363 6.18 -3.00 -23.85
C HIS A 363 5.96 -2.76 -25.35
N GLU A 364 5.95 -1.49 -25.76
CA GLU A 364 5.75 -1.08 -27.16
C GLU A 364 6.79 -1.69 -28.12
N ASP A 365 8.02 -1.93 -27.66
CA ASP A 365 9.10 -2.53 -28.44
C ASP A 365 9.00 -4.07 -28.54
N GLY A 366 7.99 -4.67 -27.90
CA GLY A 366 7.76 -6.11 -27.86
C GLY A 366 8.58 -6.86 -26.81
N SER A 367 9.31 -6.16 -25.94
CA SER A 367 9.88 -6.75 -24.72
C SER A 367 8.79 -7.03 -23.69
N TYR A 368 9.10 -7.83 -22.68
CA TYR A 368 8.14 -8.30 -21.69
C TYR A 368 8.44 -7.81 -20.28
N THR A 369 7.39 -7.60 -19.49
CA THR A 369 7.48 -7.73 -18.05
C THR A 369 6.97 -9.11 -17.65
N VAL A 370 7.79 -9.86 -16.95
CA VAL A 370 7.50 -11.25 -16.55
C VAL A 370 7.59 -11.39 -15.04
N HIS A 371 6.74 -12.25 -14.50
CA HIS A 371 6.75 -12.64 -13.09
C HIS A 371 7.15 -14.11 -12.99
N TYR A 372 8.30 -14.39 -12.36
CA TYR A 372 8.81 -15.75 -12.25
C TYR A 372 7.92 -16.61 -11.35
N ARG A 373 7.64 -17.84 -11.80
CA ARG A 373 6.94 -18.85 -11.00
C ARG A 373 7.93 -19.42 -9.98
N ASP A 374 7.57 -19.30 -8.72
CA ASP A 374 8.36 -19.73 -7.58
C ASP A 374 8.70 -21.23 -7.68
N TYR A 375 9.99 -21.56 -7.75
CA TYR A 375 10.48 -22.91 -7.47
C TYR A 375 10.77 -22.96 -5.99
N ASP A 376 9.79 -23.43 -5.21
CA ASP A 376 9.91 -23.76 -3.79
C ASP A 376 10.62 -22.71 -2.92
N ARG A 377 9.81 -21.85 -2.28
CA ARG A 377 10.03 -21.27 -0.95
C ARG A 377 11.40 -20.62 -0.76
N ASP A 378 11.45 -19.32 -1.04
CA ASP A 378 12.26 -18.28 -0.36
C ASP A 378 12.72 -17.17 -1.32
N TRP A 379 12.39 -17.25 -2.61
CA TRP A 379 12.57 -16.17 -3.58
C TRP A 379 11.22 -15.53 -3.93
N LEU A 380 10.82 -14.57 -3.09
CA LEU A 380 9.71 -13.65 -3.33
C LEU A 380 9.68 -13.18 -4.80
N SER A 381 8.72 -13.67 -5.57
CA SER A 381 8.09 -13.02 -6.73
C SER A 381 8.95 -12.14 -7.66
N CYS A 382 10.14 -12.57 -8.10
CA CYS A 382 10.98 -11.73 -8.96
C CYS A 382 10.20 -11.26 -10.21
N THR A 383 10.00 -9.96 -10.34
CA THR A 383 9.46 -9.34 -11.57
C THR A 383 10.64 -8.82 -12.36
N GLU A 384 10.86 -9.36 -13.57
CA GLU A 384 11.85 -8.80 -14.49
C GLU A 384 11.13 -8.00 -15.56
N ARG A 385 11.59 -6.78 -15.80
CA ARG A 385 11.02 -5.83 -16.77
C ARG A 385 11.92 -5.73 -18.00
N GLN A 386 11.35 -5.29 -19.12
CA GLN A 386 12.08 -5.08 -20.37
C GLN A 386 12.85 -6.35 -20.82
N VAL A 387 12.31 -7.54 -20.55
CA VAL A 387 12.91 -8.81 -20.95
C VAL A 387 12.86 -8.90 -22.48
N PRO A 388 14.01 -8.95 -23.17
CA PRO A 388 14.05 -9.01 -24.62
C PRO A 388 13.30 -10.23 -25.15
N LYS A 389 12.55 -10.05 -26.24
CA LYS A 389 11.74 -11.13 -26.84
C LYS A 389 12.51 -12.40 -27.15
N VAL A 390 13.80 -12.30 -27.49
CA VAL A 390 14.68 -13.44 -27.77
C VAL A 390 14.92 -14.34 -26.55
N ARG A 391 14.74 -13.82 -25.33
CA ARG A 391 14.89 -14.59 -24.08
C ARG A 391 13.61 -15.31 -23.66
N VAL A 392 12.48 -15.09 -24.34
CA VAL A 392 11.17 -15.62 -23.92
C VAL A 392 10.67 -16.68 -24.91
N SER A 393 10.40 -17.87 -24.39
CA SER A 393 9.87 -19.03 -25.13
C SER A 393 8.56 -19.53 -24.49
N ALA A 394 7.80 -20.34 -25.25
CA ALA A 394 6.50 -20.87 -24.85
C ALA A 394 6.60 -22.08 -23.90
#